data_AF-A0A135L538-F1
#
_entry.id   AF-A0A135L538-F1
#
_cell.length_a   1.000
_cell.length_b   1.000
_cell.length_c   1.000
_cell.angle_alpha   90.00
_cell.angle_beta   90.00
_cell.angle_gamma   90.00
#
_symmetry.space_group_name_H-M   'P 1'
#
loop_
_entity.id
_entity.type
_entity.pdbx_description
1 polymer ?
#
loop_
_entity_poly.entity_id
_entity_poly.type
_entity_poly.pdbx_seq_one_letter_code
_entity_poly.pdbx_strand_id
1 'polypeptide(L)' 'MMESEEGKFDFSLAYKEIIDCHGIDYIHSDKDVEVYKRESQGSTYLFVLNHSSETKTISGKKLPPFASIIVKN' A
#
# COMPACT_ATOMS: atom_id res chain seq x y z
N MET A 1 -21.43 11.82 36.96
CA MET A 1 -20.15 11.34 36.43
C MET A 1 -20.51 10.50 35.22
N MET A 2 -20.51 11.10 34.02
CA MET A 2 -20.70 10.37 32.77
C MET A 2 -19.31 9.98 32.31
N GLU A 3 -19.01 8.69 32.38
CA GLU A 3 -17.82 8.12 31.74
C GLU A 3 -18.08 8.14 30.24
N SER A 4 -17.24 8.86 29.49
CA SER A 4 -17.26 8.83 28.03
C SER A 4 -16.64 7.52 27.57
N GLU A 5 -17.43 6.66 26.93
CA GLU A 5 -16.91 5.55 26.14
C GLU A 5 -16.13 6.13 24.95
N GLU A 6 -14.79 6.18 25.05
CA GLU A 6 -13.94 6.41 23.90
C GLU A 6 -14.05 5.20 22.96
N GLY A 7 -15.06 5.25 22.09
CA GLY A 7 -15.23 4.31 21.00
C GLY A 7 -14.00 4.36 20.11
N LYS A 8 -13.29 3.23 20.00
CA LYS A 8 -12.18 3.06 19.07
C LYS A 8 -12.69 3.36 17.66
N PHE A 9 -12.26 4.47 17.08
CA PHE A 9 -12.53 4.77 15.68
C PHE A 9 -11.75 3.76 14.83
N ASP A 10 -12.47 2.90 14.13
CA ASP A 10 -11.87 2.02 13.15
C ASP A 10 -11.60 2.82 11.88
N PHE A 11 -10.38 3.36 11.79
CA PHE A 11 -9.92 4.08 10.60
C PHE A 11 -9.94 3.20 9.34
N SER A 12 -10.03 1.87 9.48
CA SER A 12 -10.05 0.97 8.33
C SER A 12 -11.33 1.04 7.51
N LEU A 13 -12.46 1.27 8.18
CA LEU A 13 -13.73 1.47 7.51
C LEU A 13 -13.78 2.86 6.84
N ALA A 14 -13.30 3.88 7.54
CA ALA A 14 -13.38 5.27 7.10
C ALA A 14 -12.58 5.53 5.82
N TYR A 15 -11.36 4.98 5.67
CA TYR A 15 -10.61 5.19 4.42
C TYR A 15 -11.24 4.47 3.24
N LYS A 16 -11.86 3.30 3.46
CA LYS A 16 -12.42 2.50 2.38
C LYS A 16 -13.62 3.19 1.75
N GLU A 17 -14.51 3.73 2.57
CA GLU A 17 -15.65 4.51 2.09
C GLU A 17 -15.19 5.73 1.29
N ILE A 18 -14.17 6.46 1.74
CA ILE A 18 -13.63 7.61 1.02
C ILE A 18 -13.06 7.18 -0.33
N ILE A 19 -12.26 6.12 -0.35
CA ILE A 19 -11.66 5.58 -1.58
C ILE A 19 -12.75 5.17 -2.59
N ASP A 20 -13.73 4.40 -2.13
CA ASP A 20 -14.80 3.86 -2.97
C ASP A 20 -15.72 4.98 -3.49
N CYS A 21 -16.10 5.94 -2.64
CA CYS A 21 -16.98 7.06 -3.03
C CYS A 21 -16.32 8.03 -4.01
N HIS A 22 -15.00 8.21 -3.93
CA HIS A 22 -14.27 9.18 -4.74
C HIS A 22 -13.50 8.55 -5.91
N GLY A 23 -13.53 7.22 -6.05
CA GLY A 23 -12.81 6.51 -7.11
C GLY A 23 -11.31 6.75 -7.04
N ILE A 24 -10.74 6.79 -5.83
CA ILE A 24 -9.32 7.03 -5.64
C ILE A 24 -8.56 5.75 -5.98
N ASP A 25 -7.69 5.81 -7.00
CA ASP A 25 -6.83 4.69 -7.35
C ASP A 25 -5.85 4.37 -6.21
N TYR A 26 -5.79 3.09 -5.83
CA TYR A 26 -4.82 2.58 -4.88
C TYR A 26 -4.34 1.19 -5.29
N ILE A 27 -3.17 0.81 -4.79
CA ILE A 27 -2.61 -0.52 -4.97
C ILE A 27 -2.55 -1.16 -3.59
N HIS A 28 -3.21 -2.30 -3.43
CA HIS A 28 -3.09 -3.09 -2.22
C HIS A 28 -1.71 -3.77 -2.17
N SER A 29 -1.06 -3.71 -1.03
CA SER A 29 0.24 -4.34 -0.78
C SER A 29 0.30 -4.92 0.62
N ASP A 30 1.19 -5.89 0.81
CA ASP A 30 1.45 -6.46 2.12
C ASP A 30 2.01 -5.41 3.09
N LYS A 31 1.87 -5.68 4.38
CA LYS A 31 2.49 -4.87 5.43
C LYS A 31 3.99 -4.67 5.16
N ASP A 32 4.45 -3.43 5.34
CA ASP A 32 5.82 -2.96 5.11
C ASP A 32 6.27 -2.97 3.63
N VAL A 33 5.35 -3.23 2.69
CA VAL A 33 5.60 -3.09 1.25
C VAL A 33 4.92 -1.83 0.74
N GLU A 34 5.70 -0.90 0.22
CA GLU A 34 5.18 0.30 -0.46
C GLU A 34 5.16 0.06 -1.96
N VAL A 35 4.02 0.37 -2.61
CA VAL A 35 3.88 0.31 -4.06
C VAL A 35 3.31 1.62 -4.57
N TYR A 36 3.98 2.23 -5.55
CA TYR A 36 3.45 3.40 -6.25
C TYR A 36 3.67 3.33 -7.75
N LYS A 37 2.75 3.96 -8.49
CA LYS A 37 2.73 4.02 -9.94
C LYS A 37 3.39 5.30 -10.46
N ARG A 38 4.13 5.18 -11.55
CA ARG A 38 4.60 6.31 -12.38
C ARG A 38 4.35 6.01 -13.85
N GLU A 39 3.97 7.04 -14.59
CA GLU A 39 3.75 6.96 -16.03
C GLU A 39 4.76 7.86 -16.73
N SER A 40 5.40 7.34 -17.78
CA SER A 40 6.37 8.09 -18.57
C SER A 40 6.40 7.55 -19.99
N GLN A 41 6.33 8.43 -20.99
CA GLN A 41 6.35 8.08 -22.41
C GLN A 41 5.33 6.97 -22.79
N GLY A 42 4.13 7.03 -22.20
CA GLY A 42 3.08 6.02 -22.42
C GLY A 42 3.35 4.65 -21.79
N SER A 43 4.44 4.49 -21.04
CA SER A 43 4.73 3.29 -20.26
C SER A 43 4.36 3.48 -18.79
N THR A 44 3.91 2.40 -18.16
CA THR A 44 3.59 2.38 -16.72
C THR A 44 4.67 1.62 -15.95
N TYR A 45 5.10 2.19 -14.83
CA TYR A 45 6.11 1.64 -13.95
C TYR A 45 5.55 1.52 -12.53
N LEU A 46 5.73 0.36 -11.92
CA LEU A 46 5.47 0.12 -10.51
C LEU A 46 6.79 0.11 -9.76
N PHE A 47 6.91 1.03 -8.81
CA PHE A 47 7.98 1.04 -7.84
C PHE A 47 7.52 0.22 -6.65
N VAL A 48 8.31 -0.77 -6.27
CA VAL A 48 7.99 -1.69 -5.19
C VAL A 48 9.14 -1.68 -4.20
N LEU A 49 8.87 -1.27 -2.97
CA LEU A 49 9.85 -1.09 -1.91
C LEU A 49 9.49 -1.98 -0.74
N ASN A 50 10.45 -2.77 -0.26
CA ASN A 50 10.32 -3.53 0.97
C ASN A 50 10.99 -2.76 2.10
N HIS A 51 10.21 -2.24 3.04
CA HIS A 51 10.70 -1.49 4.20
C HIS A 51 10.97 -2.37 5.41
N SER A 52 10.84 -3.70 5.29
CA SER A 52 11.08 -4.63 6.40
C SER A 52 12.48 -5.24 6.39
N SER A 53 12.85 -5.82 7.53
CA SER A 53 14.04 -6.65 7.71
C SER A 53 13.88 -8.08 7.18
N GLU A 54 12.74 -8.41 6.58
CA GLU A 54 12.39 -9.75 6.10
C GLU A 54 12.33 -9.78 4.57
N THR A 55 12.51 -10.96 3.96
CA THR A 55 12.29 -11.11 2.52
C THR A 55 10.79 -11.19 2.23
N LYS A 56 10.31 -10.36 1.31
CA LYS A 56 8.91 -10.39 0.84
C LYS A 56 8.79 -11.14 -0.48
N THR A 57 7.61 -11.68 -0.78
CA THR A 57 7.32 -12.30 -2.08
C THR A 57 6.29 -11.45 -2.82
N ILE A 58 6.67 -10.91 -3.98
CA ILE A 58 5.84 -10.00 -4.76
C ILE A 58 5.76 -10.53 -6.18
N SER A 59 4.55 -10.87 -6.63
CA SER A 59 4.29 -11.49 -7.95
C SER A 59 5.20 -12.71 -8.23
N GLY A 60 5.42 -13.53 -7.20
CA GLY A 60 6.29 -14.71 -7.28
C GLY A 60 7.80 -14.43 -7.24
N LYS A 61 8.23 -13.17 -7.15
CA LYS A 61 9.63 -12.77 -7.02
C LYS A 61 9.97 -12.47 -5.57
N LYS A 62 11.18 -12.84 -5.15
CA LYS A 62 11.71 -12.49 -3.83
C LYS A 62 12.25 -11.07 -3.85
N LEU A 63 11.79 -10.25 -2.91
CA LEU A 63 12.30 -8.91 -2.65
C LEU A 63 13.04 -8.92 -1.31
N PRO A 64 14.38 -8.79 -1.30
CA PRO A 64 15.17 -8.81 -0.07
C PRO A 64 14.80 -7.68 0.90
N PRO A 65 15.25 -7.76 2.17
CA PRO A 65 15.10 -6.69 3.14
C PRO A 65 15.62 -5.35 2.61
N PHE A 66 14.86 -4.28 2.80
CA PHE A 66 15.22 -2.90 2.42
C PHE A 66 15.54 -2.70 0.92
N ALA A 67 15.14 -3.66 0.07
CA ALA A 67 15.36 -3.59 -1.36
C ALA A 67 14.19 -2.92 -2.09
N SER A 68 14.50 -2.33 -3.24
CA SER A 68 13.52 -1.76 -4.16
C SER A 68 13.69 -2.35 -5.56
N ILE A 69 12.57 -2.54 -6.26
CA ILE A 69 12.56 -2.91 -7.68
C ILE A 69 11.60 -2.02 -8.46
N ILE A 70 11.85 -1.90 -9.77
CA ILE A 70 10.94 -1.25 -10.71
C ILE A 70 10.43 -2.32 -11.67
N VAL A 71 9.10 -2.45 -11.77
CA VAL A 71 8.42 -3.36 -12.69
C VAL A 71 7.75 -2.53 -13.77
N LYS A 72 8.06 -2.82 -15.04
CA LYS A 72 7.34 -2.23 -16.16
C LYS A 72 6.08 -3.07 -16.44
N ASN A 73 4.92 -2.41 -16.51
CA ASN A 73 3.67 -2.98 -17.00
C ASN A 73 3.49 -2.70 -18.50
#